data_AF-T0S2N7-F1
#
_entry.id   AF-T0S2N7-F1
#
_cell.length_a   1.000
_cell.length_b   1.000
_cell.length_c   1.000
_cell.angle_alpha   90.00
_cell.angle_beta   90.00
_cell.angle_gamma   90.00
#
_symmetry.space_group_name_H-M   'P 1'
#
loop_
_entity.id
_entity.type
_entity.pdbx_description
1 polymer ?
#
loop_
_entity_poly.entity_id
_entity_poly.type
_entity_poly.pdbx_seq_one_letter_code
_entity_poly.pdbx_strand_id
1 'polypeptide(L)'
;MSFNQRQPQNDFEKMKQDLDKALKLLGPFLVFALIFVVGYTSFYTVEPDEEAVVIRFGQYLKTNSPGLHFKVPMGVDNVIKVKTKRVLQEEFGFRTTSTSGRRSSYSRANTGRESLMLTGDLNVADVEWAVQYRISDPFKISLPN
;
A
#
# COMPACT_ATOMS: atom_id res chain seq x y z
N MET A 1 38.15 45.63 42.69
CA MET A 1 37.22 44.83 41.86
C MET A 1 37.72 44.89 40.42
N SER A 2 38.45 43.88 39.94
CA SER A 2 38.81 43.80 38.52
C SER A 2 37.64 43.17 37.77
N PHE A 3 36.95 43.99 36.98
CA PHE A 3 35.92 43.51 36.07
C PHE A 3 36.62 42.81 34.91
N ASN A 4 36.64 41.48 34.98
CA ASN A 4 37.09 40.61 33.91
C ASN A 4 36.16 40.79 32.70
N GLN A 5 36.53 41.68 31.78
CA GLN A 5 35.85 41.90 30.51
C GLN A 5 36.03 40.65 29.64
N ARG A 6 35.06 39.74 29.68
CA ARG A 6 34.93 38.68 28.66
C ARG A 6 34.68 39.38 27.32
N GLN A 7 35.68 39.38 26.45
CA GLN A 7 35.57 39.95 25.11
C GLN A 7 34.63 39.06 24.27
N PRO A 8 33.43 39.54 23.88
CA PRO A 8 32.43 38.72 23.21
C PRO A 8 32.93 38.18 21.87
N GLN A 9 33.87 38.87 21.21
CA GLN A 9 34.38 38.47 19.89
C GLN A 9 35.16 37.15 19.91
N ASN A 10 35.90 36.87 20.99
CA ASN A 10 36.66 35.61 21.11
C ASN A 10 35.74 34.43 21.45
N ASP A 11 34.63 34.70 22.14
CA ASP A 11 33.63 33.69 22.50
C ASP A 11 32.81 33.25 21.27
N PHE A 12 32.48 34.18 20.37
CA PHE A 12 31.80 33.86 19.10
C PHE A 12 32.67 33.03 18.14
N GLU A 13 33.96 33.35 18.02
CA GLU A 13 34.88 32.58 17.17
C GLU A 13 35.11 31.17 17.73
N LYS A 14 35.23 31.00 19.06
CA LYS A 14 35.24 29.68 19.70
C LYS A 14 33.96 28.90 19.46
N MET A 15 32.79 29.53 19.60
CA MET A 15 31.51 28.88 19.31
C MET A 15 31.40 28.42 17.86
N LYS A 16 31.85 29.22 16.88
CA LYS A 16 31.92 28.81 15.48
C LYS A 16 32.88 27.66 15.25
N GLN A 17 34.03 27.67 15.90
CA GLN A 17 35.05 26.64 15.76
C GLN A 17 34.62 25.30 16.40
N ASP A 18 33.89 25.36 17.51
CA ASP A 18 33.27 24.20 18.15
C ASP A 18 32.08 23.69 17.32
N LEU A 19 31.31 24.58 16.69
CA LEU A 19 30.29 24.24 15.70
C LEU A 19 30.88 23.55 14.47
N ASP A 20 31.96 24.09 13.89
CA ASP A 20 32.62 23.51 12.71
C ASP A 20 33.27 22.17 13.05
N LYS A 21 33.90 22.03 14.21
CA LYS A 21 34.40 20.72 14.68
C LYS A 21 33.26 19.74 14.90
N ALA A 22 32.17 20.16 15.54
CA ALA A 22 30.99 19.33 15.72
C ALA A 22 30.37 18.92 14.38
N LEU A 23 30.29 19.84 13.40
CA LEU A 23 29.77 19.59 12.06
C LEU A 23 30.70 18.68 11.24
N LYS A 24 32.02 18.78 11.39
CA LYS A 24 33.00 17.90 10.72
C LYS A 24 33.00 16.47 11.29
N LEU A 25 32.64 16.33 12.57
CA LEU A 25 32.55 15.06 13.29
C LEU A 25 31.18 14.41 13.11
N LEU A 26 30.11 15.20 13.09
CA LEU A 26 28.72 14.76 12.84
C LEU A 26 28.39 14.66 11.35
N GLY A 27 29.05 15.40 10.47
CA GLY A 27 28.84 15.40 9.03
C GLY A 27 28.88 14.00 8.40
N PRO A 28 29.94 13.18 8.61
CA PRO A 28 29.95 11.82 8.10
C PRO A 28 28.86 10.94 8.72
N PHE A 29 28.49 11.17 10.00
CA PHE A 29 27.40 10.46 10.65
C PHE A 29 26.03 10.80 10.06
N LEU A 30 25.79 12.08 9.74
CA LEU A 30 24.57 12.57 9.10
C LEU A 30 24.43 12.03 7.67
N VAL A 31 25.53 12.01 6.91
CA VAL A 31 25.56 11.42 5.56
C VAL A 31 25.30 9.92 5.61
N PHE A 32 25.92 9.21 6.56
CA PHE A 32 25.69 7.77 6.74
C PHE A 32 24.24 7.48 7.13
N ALA A 33 23.67 8.24 8.06
CA ALA A 33 22.27 8.12 8.46
C ALA A 33 21.32 8.37 7.27
N LEU A 34 21.60 9.39 6.44
CA LEU A 34 20.81 9.69 5.25
C LEU A 34 20.86 8.54 4.23
N ILE A 35 22.05 8.00 3.95
CA ILE A 35 22.22 6.85 3.03
C ILE A 35 21.48 5.62 3.59
N PHE A 36 21.55 5.39 4.89
CA PHE A 36 20.89 4.26 5.53
C PHE A 36 19.36 4.36 5.43
N VAL A 37 18.81 5.56 5.67
CA VAL A 37 17.36 5.82 5.53
C VAL A 37 16.91 5.66 4.08
N VAL A 38 17.68 6.17 3.11
CA VAL A 38 17.39 6.03 1.68
C VAL A 38 17.46 4.57 1.25
N GLY A 39 18.50 3.85 1.66
CA GLY A 39 18.68 2.43 1.35
C GLY A 39 17.55 1.57 1.93
N TYR A 40 17.20 1.79 3.20
CA TYR A 40 16.13 1.05 3.87
C TYR A 40 14.74 1.30 3.26
N THR A 41 14.48 2.52 2.80
CA THR A 41 13.18 2.88 2.19
C THR A 41 13.09 2.58 0.70
N SER A 42 14.21 2.22 0.05
CA SER A 42 14.28 1.94 -1.39
C SER A 42 13.82 0.54 -1.76
N PHE A 43 13.77 -0.42 -0.84
CA PHE A 43 13.31 -1.77 -1.15
C PHE A 43 11.91 -2.03 -0.62
N TYR A 44 11.13 -2.80 -1.38
CA TYR A 44 9.85 -3.32 -0.94
C TYR A 44 9.60 -4.69 -1.56
N THR A 45 8.88 -5.53 -0.81
CA THR A 45 8.53 -6.87 -1.24
C THR A 45 7.05 -6.93 -1.60
N VAL A 46 6.75 -7.62 -2.70
CA VAL A 46 5.39 -7.91 -3.17
C VAL A 46 5.08 -9.36 -2.87
N GLU A 47 3.94 -9.61 -2.22
CA GLU A 47 3.52 -10.96 -1.84
C GLU A 47 3.12 -11.80 -3.06
N PRO A 48 3.19 -13.15 -2.99
CA PRO A 48 2.85 -14.03 -4.11
C PRO A 48 1.43 -13.89 -4.65
N ASP A 49 0.47 -13.48 -3.81
CA ASP A 49 -0.95 -13.26 -4.12
C ASP A 49 -1.25 -11.81 -4.58
N GLU A 50 -0.24 -10.94 -4.58
CA GLU A 50 -0.36 -9.51 -4.86
C GLU A 50 0.44 -9.09 -6.10
N GLU A 51 -0.03 -8.03 -6.74
CA GLU A 51 0.69 -7.27 -7.75
C GLU A 51 0.82 -5.83 -7.29
N ALA A 52 1.97 -5.22 -7.54
CA ALA A 52 2.24 -3.85 -7.12
C ALA A 52 2.21 -2.89 -8.31
N VAL A 53 1.22 -1.99 -8.31
CA VAL A 53 1.12 -0.90 -9.28
C VAL A 53 2.02 0.25 -8.80
N VAL A 54 2.98 0.63 -9.63
CA VAL A 54 3.92 1.72 -9.35
C VAL A 54 3.49 2.95 -10.13
N ILE A 55 3.23 4.03 -9.39
CA ILE A 55 2.86 5.34 -9.91
C ILE A 55 3.99 6.31 -9.61
N ARG A 56 4.56 6.93 -10.65
CA ARG A 56 5.63 7.93 -10.51
C ARG A 56 5.10 9.30 -10.92
N PHE A 57 5.17 10.28 -10.02
CA PHE A 57 4.62 11.64 -10.26
C PHE A 57 3.15 11.64 -10.75
N GLY A 58 2.34 10.70 -10.27
CA GLY A 58 0.93 10.58 -10.69
C GLY A 58 0.71 9.86 -12.04
N GLN A 59 1.76 9.42 -12.71
CA GLN A 59 1.66 8.63 -13.95
C GLN A 59 1.94 7.15 -13.69
N TYR A 60 1.20 6.29 -14.39
CA TYR A 60 1.43 4.85 -14.38
C TYR A 60 2.82 4.53 -14.95
N LEU A 61 3.66 3.87 -14.16
CA LEU A 61 4.96 3.43 -14.61
C LEU A 61 4.91 1.97 -15.07
N LYS A 62 4.51 1.08 -14.15
CA LYS A 62 4.47 -0.37 -14.37
C LYS A 62 3.75 -1.09 -13.25
N THR A 63 3.30 -2.31 -13.54
CA THR A 63 2.89 -3.31 -12.54
C THR A 63 4.02 -4.30 -12.33
N ASN A 64 4.39 -4.52 -11.07
CA ASN A 64 5.43 -5.43 -10.65
C ASN A 64 4.81 -6.73 -10.12
N SER A 65 5.26 -7.86 -10.65
CA SER A 65 4.94 -9.22 -10.19
C SER A 65 5.54 -9.50 -8.80
N PRO A 66 5.13 -10.60 -8.11
CA PRO A 66 5.68 -10.95 -6.80
C PRO A 66 7.20 -11.04 -6.78
N GLY A 67 7.83 -10.52 -5.72
CA GLY A 67 9.28 -10.48 -5.57
C GLY A 67 9.79 -9.23 -4.86
N LEU A 68 11.12 -9.13 -4.78
CA LEU A 68 11.80 -7.94 -4.26
C LEU A 68 11.93 -6.90 -5.35
N HIS A 69 11.45 -5.68 -5.08
CA HIS A 69 11.49 -4.56 -6.01
C HIS A 69 12.11 -3.34 -5.34
N PHE A 70 12.69 -2.48 -6.20
CA PHE A 70 13.25 -1.21 -5.78
C PHE A 70 12.31 -0.06 -6.19
N LYS A 71 12.07 0.87 -5.27
CA LYS A 71 11.39 2.15 -5.52
C LYS A 71 12.34 3.30 -5.22
N VAL A 72 12.08 4.43 -5.86
CA VAL A 72 12.76 5.68 -5.53
C VAL A 72 12.11 6.24 -4.25
N PRO A 73 12.86 6.38 -3.14
CA PRO A 73 12.35 6.99 -1.92
C PRO A 73 12.15 8.50 -2.11
N MET A 74 11.50 9.16 -1.15
CA MET A 74 11.06 10.57 -1.20
C MET A 74 9.76 10.86 -1.97
N GLY A 75 8.74 10.01 -1.85
CA GLY A 75 7.36 10.33 -2.29
C GLY A 75 7.16 10.47 -3.81
N VAL A 76 8.20 10.24 -4.61
CA VAL A 76 8.16 10.24 -6.08
C VAL A 76 7.40 9.01 -6.59
N ASP A 77 7.66 7.85 -5.97
CA ASP A 77 7.04 6.57 -6.31
C ASP A 77 5.98 6.18 -5.27
N ASN A 78 4.72 6.11 -5.71
CA ASN A 78 3.61 5.54 -4.95
C ASN A 78 3.42 4.08 -5.39
N VAL A 79 3.44 3.16 -4.41
CA VAL A 79 3.29 1.72 -4.66
C VAL A 79 1.98 1.27 -4.05
N ILE A 80 1.04 0.84 -4.90
CA ILE A 80 -0.27 0.31 -4.49
C ILE A 80 -0.25 -1.20 -4.72
N LYS A 81 -0.47 -1.98 -3.67
CA LYS A 81 -0.52 -3.44 -3.75
C LYS A 81 -1.97 -3.89 -3.90
N VAL A 82 -2.25 -4.71 -4.91
CA VAL A 82 -3.57 -5.22 -5.22
C VAL A 82 -3.52 -6.75 -5.30
N LYS A 83 -4.42 -7.43 -4.58
CA LYS A 83 -4.54 -8.89 -4.59
C LYS A 83 -5.19 -9.36 -5.90
N THR A 84 -4.41 -9.61 -6.94
CA THR A 84 -4.92 -10.03 -8.25
C THR A 84 -5.19 -11.53 -8.35
N LYS A 85 -4.51 -12.37 -7.55
CA LYS A 85 -4.59 -13.83 -7.69
C LYS A 85 -5.70 -14.49 -6.88
N ARG A 86 -6.42 -13.72 -6.07
CA ARG A 86 -7.58 -14.23 -5.32
C ARG A 86 -8.80 -14.32 -6.23
N VAL A 87 -9.42 -15.50 -6.27
CA VAL A 87 -10.76 -15.65 -6.85
C VAL A 87 -11.74 -15.10 -5.82
N LEU A 88 -12.48 -14.07 -6.22
CA LEU A 88 -13.55 -13.50 -5.44
C LEU A 88 -14.86 -14.15 -5.91
N GLN A 89 -15.71 -14.51 -4.95
CA GLN A 89 -17.02 -15.10 -5.21
C GLN A 89 -18.09 -14.16 -4.69
N GLU A 90 -19.06 -13.85 -5.54
CA GLU A 90 -20.25 -13.10 -5.20
C GLU A 90 -21.46 -14.01 -5.42
N GLU A 91 -22.31 -14.10 -4.41
CA GLU A 91 -23.43 -15.04 -4.35
C GLU A 91 -24.74 -14.27 -4.43
N PHE A 92 -25.64 -14.71 -5.31
CA PHE A 92 -26.93 -14.11 -5.57
C PHE A 92 -28.03 -15.16 -5.35
N GLY A 93 -29.06 -14.82 -4.59
CA GLY A 93 -30.13 -15.74 -4.25
C GLY A 93 -29.83 -16.69 -3.09
N PHE A 94 -28.59 -16.74 -2.62
CA PHE A 94 -28.18 -17.48 -1.43
C PHE A 94 -26.95 -16.83 -0.77
N ARG A 95 -26.64 -17.25 0.46
CA ARG A 95 -25.44 -16.83 1.20
C ARG A 95 -24.79 -18.03 1.89
N THR A 96 -23.49 -18.19 1.73
CA THR A 96 -22.70 -19.19 2.46
C THR A 96 -22.52 -18.76 3.91
N THR A 97 -23.10 -19.50 4.86
CA THR A 97 -23.07 -19.16 6.29
C THR A 97 -21.92 -19.85 7.04
N SER A 98 -21.37 -20.94 6.50
CA SER A 98 -20.25 -21.64 7.11
C SER A 98 -19.45 -22.42 6.07
N THR A 99 -18.16 -22.10 5.97
CA THR A 99 -17.15 -22.81 5.15
C THR A 99 -16.14 -23.58 6.02
N SER A 100 -16.25 -23.47 7.35
CA SER A 100 -15.31 -24.00 8.35
C SER A 100 -15.42 -25.51 8.62
N GLY A 101 -16.33 -26.22 7.95
CA GLY A 101 -16.50 -27.68 8.05
C GLY A 101 -16.28 -28.41 6.73
N ARG A 102 -16.31 -29.74 6.74
CA ARG A 102 -16.23 -30.60 5.53
C ARG A 102 -17.39 -30.40 4.52
N ARG A 103 -18.40 -29.61 4.86
CA ARG A 103 -19.57 -29.35 4.04
C ARG A 103 -19.97 -27.88 4.19
N SER A 104 -20.03 -27.15 3.08
CA SER A 104 -20.54 -25.78 3.05
C SER A 104 -22.02 -25.77 3.37
N SER A 105 -22.46 -24.87 4.26
CA SER A 105 -23.88 -24.61 4.52
C SER A 105 -24.30 -23.32 3.84
N TYR A 106 -25.45 -23.36 3.17
CA TYR A 106 -26.03 -22.23 2.44
C TYR A 106 -27.35 -21.82 3.09
N SER A 107 -27.56 -20.51 3.19
CA SER A 107 -28.80 -19.90 3.68
C SER A 107 -29.44 -19.09 2.55
N ARG A 108 -30.76 -19.23 2.43
CA ARG A 108 -31.61 -18.43 1.51
C ARG A 108 -32.33 -17.30 2.23
N ALA A 109 -32.02 -17.09 3.52
CA ALA A 109 -32.69 -16.11 4.34
C ALA A 109 -32.46 -14.71 3.76
N ASN A 110 -33.55 -14.01 3.44
CA ASN A 110 -33.57 -12.63 2.95
C ASN A 110 -33.01 -12.40 1.53
N THR A 111 -32.92 -13.45 0.70
CA THR A 111 -32.34 -13.35 -0.67
C THR A 111 -33.37 -13.44 -1.81
N GLY A 112 -34.66 -13.58 -1.48
CA GLY A 112 -35.72 -13.76 -2.48
C GLY A 112 -35.88 -12.61 -3.49
N ARG A 113 -35.38 -11.41 -3.18
CA ARG A 113 -35.35 -10.30 -4.16
C ARG A 113 -34.27 -10.44 -5.22
N GLU A 114 -33.21 -11.19 -4.93
CA GLU A 114 -32.11 -11.42 -5.87
C GLU A 114 -32.40 -12.65 -6.74
N SER A 115 -33.11 -13.66 -6.21
CA SER A 115 -33.36 -14.92 -6.92
C SER A 115 -34.63 -14.96 -7.76
N LEU A 116 -35.66 -14.16 -7.41
CA LEU A 116 -36.92 -14.15 -8.14
C LEU A 116 -36.81 -13.38 -9.45
N MET A 117 -37.08 -14.07 -10.56
CA MET A 117 -37.13 -13.51 -11.90
C MET A 117 -38.48 -13.78 -12.56
N LEU A 118 -38.97 -12.80 -13.31
CA LEU A 118 -40.14 -12.95 -14.16
C LEU A 118 -39.68 -13.19 -15.60
N THR A 119 -40.11 -14.29 -16.18
CA THR A 119 -39.82 -14.63 -17.57
C THR A 119 -40.79 -13.91 -18.52
N GLY A 120 -40.45 -13.87 -19.82
CA GLY A 120 -41.25 -13.18 -20.83
C GLY A 120 -42.65 -13.76 -21.04
N ASP A 121 -42.89 -14.99 -20.61
CA ASP A 121 -44.16 -15.71 -20.60
C ASP A 121 -44.90 -15.62 -19.24
N LEU A 122 -44.51 -14.67 -18.38
CA LEU A 122 -45.10 -14.39 -17.06
C LEU A 122 -44.96 -15.53 -16.04
N ASN A 123 -44.03 -16.45 -16.24
CA ASN A 123 -43.69 -17.46 -15.24
C ASN A 123 -42.69 -16.89 -14.22
N VAL A 124 -42.78 -17.37 -12.98
CA VAL A 124 -41.85 -17.01 -11.91
C VAL A 124 -40.79 -18.09 -11.80
N ALA A 125 -39.53 -17.71 -11.92
CA ALA A 125 -38.38 -18.57 -11.71
C ALA A 125 -37.61 -18.13 -10.46
N ASP A 126 -37.22 -19.09 -9.63
CA ASP A 126 -36.31 -18.89 -8.50
C ASP A 126 -34.93 -19.38 -8.92
N VAL A 127 -34.00 -18.45 -9.16
CA VAL A 127 -32.68 -18.71 -9.74
C VAL A 127 -31.59 -18.29 -8.76
N GLU A 128 -30.73 -19.24 -8.44
CA GLU A 128 -29.53 -19.02 -7.64
C GLU A 128 -28.31 -19.04 -8.57
N TRP A 129 -27.40 -18.07 -8.41
CA TRP A 129 -26.13 -18.10 -9.13
C TRP A 129 -24.99 -17.53 -8.31
N ALA A 130 -23.78 -17.98 -8.61
CA ALA A 130 -22.55 -17.45 -8.06
C ALA A 130 -21.66 -16.95 -9.19
N VAL A 131 -21.13 -15.74 -9.04
CA VAL A 131 -20.16 -15.18 -9.97
C VAL A 131 -18.78 -15.30 -9.32
N GLN A 132 -17.90 -16.05 -9.96
CA GLN A 132 -16.48 -16.08 -9.60
C GLN A 132 -15.71 -15.20 -10.57
N TYR A 133 -14.98 -14.23 -10.03
CA TYR A 133 -14.17 -13.33 -10.83
C TYR A 133 -12.76 -13.21 -10.26
N ARG A 134 -11.84 -12.85 -11.16
CA ARG A 134 -10.46 -12.53 -10.83
C ARG A 134 -10.17 -11.15 -11.38
N ILE A 135 -9.44 -10.34 -10.61
CA ILE A 135 -8.95 -9.06 -11.09
C ILE A 135 -7.89 -9.33 -12.16
N SER A 136 -8.22 -9.01 -13.42
CA SER A 136 -7.31 -9.18 -14.56
C SER A 136 -6.37 -7.99 -14.74
N ASP A 137 -6.81 -6.79 -14.38
CA ASP A 137 -6.02 -5.56 -14.48
C ASP A 137 -6.10 -4.75 -13.17
N PRO A 138 -5.03 -4.75 -12.35
CA PRO A 138 -5.00 -4.01 -11.10
C PRO A 138 -4.92 -2.49 -11.31
N PHE A 139 -4.41 -2.01 -12.45
CA PHE A 139 -4.27 -0.58 -12.71
C PHE A 139 -5.64 0.10 -12.79
N LYS A 140 -6.56 -0.47 -13.56
CA LYS A 140 -7.91 0.07 -13.77
C LYS A 140 -8.75 0.18 -12.49
N ILE A 141 -8.51 -0.68 -11.50
CA ILE A 141 -9.22 -0.68 -10.21
C ILE A 141 -8.60 0.28 -9.20
N SER A 142 -7.30 0.56 -9.31
CA SER A 142 -6.57 1.37 -8.34
C SER A 142 -6.81 2.89 -8.45
N LEU A 143 -7.42 3.35 -9.55
CA LEU A 143 -7.70 4.77 -9.76
C LEU A 143 -9.08 5.15 -9.18
N PRO A 144 -9.17 6.16 -8.31
CA PRO A 144 -10.47 6.70 -7.90
C PRO A 144 -11.16 7.39 -9.09
N ASN A 145 -12.50 7.21 -9.17
CA ASN A 145 -13.38 7.87 -10.14
C ASN A 145 -13.56 9.36 -9.84
#